data_AF-A0A7R8X1Q5-F1
#
_entry.id   AF-A0A7R8X1Q5-F1
#
_cell.length_a   1.000
_cell.length_b   1.000
_cell.length_c   1.000
_cell.angle_alpha   90.00
_cell.angle_beta   90.00
_cell.angle_gamma   90.00
#
_symmetry.space_group_name_H-M   'P 1'
#
loop_
_entity.id
_entity.type
_entity.pdbx_description
1 polymer ?
#
loop_
_entity_poly.entity_id
_entity_poly.type
_entity_poly.pdbx_seq_one_letter_code
_entity_poly.pdbx_strand_id
1 'polypeptide(L)' 'MDAVFQALAHTTRRQILDIVRDKAGLSVGELARHFDVSRIAVMNHLAVLEKAGLIISEKTGRTRKLYLN' A
#
# COMPACT_ATOMS: atom_id res chain seq x y z
N MET A 1 2.74 -21.42 -3.30
CA MET A 1 3.31 -20.21 -3.92
C MET A 1 3.34 -19.15 -2.84
N ASP A 2 4.51 -18.60 -2.54
CA ASP A 2 4.70 -17.69 -1.41
C ASP A 2 3.94 -16.36 -1.65
N ALA A 3 3.23 -15.90 -0.61
CA ALA A 3 2.33 -14.75 -0.65
C ALA A 3 3.05 -13.45 -1.04
N VAL A 4 4.35 -13.35 -0.73
CA VAL A 4 5.20 -12.22 -1.13
C VAL A 4 5.33 -12.15 -2.64
N PHE A 5 5.66 -13.26 -3.29
CA PHE A 5 5.82 -13.28 -4.75
C PHE A 5 4.51 -12.97 -5.47
N GLN A 6 3.38 -13.50 -4.96
CA GLN A 6 2.08 -13.16 -5.53
C GLN A 6 1.77 -11.67 -5.37
N ALA A 7 2.06 -11.07 -4.21
CA ALA A 7 1.88 -9.64 -3.99
C ALA A 7 2.77 -8.79 -4.92
N LEU A 8 4.03 -9.16 -5.13
CA LEU A 8 4.95 -8.43 -5.99
C LEU A 8 4.67 -8.60 -7.49
N ALA A 9 3.93 -9.64 -7.91
CA ALA A 9 3.62 -9.88 -9.32
C ALA A 9 2.77 -8.78 -9.99
N HIS A 10 2.14 -7.89 -9.22
CA HIS A 10 1.28 -6.82 -9.77
C HIS A 10 2.01 -5.48 -9.79
N THR A 11 2.00 -4.80 -10.94
CA THR A 11 2.71 -3.52 -11.14
C THR A 11 2.25 -2.43 -10.18
N THR A 12 0.94 -2.23 -9.99
CA THR A 12 0.42 -1.25 -9.01
C THR A 12 0.88 -1.52 -7.58
N ARG A 13 1.01 -2.79 -7.18
CA ARG A 13 1.46 -3.15 -5.84
C ARG A 13 2.94 -2.80 -5.65
N ARG A 14 3.78 -3.03 -6.66
CA ARG A 14 5.18 -2.59 -6.65
C ARG A 14 5.31 -1.06 -6.61
N GLN A 15 4.51 -0.35 -7.40
CA GLN A 15 4.47 1.11 -7.37
C GLN A 15 4.04 1.67 -6.00
N ILE A 16 3.05 1.05 -5.35
CA ILE A 16 2.67 1.41 -3.98
C ILE A 16 3.86 1.27 -3.03
N LEU A 17 4.60 0.15 -3.11
CA LEU A 17 5.78 -0.06 -2.27
C LEU A 17 6.88 0.97 -2.55
N ASP A 18 7.12 1.31 -3.81
CA ASP A 18 8.08 2.36 -4.19
C ASP A 18 7.68 3.72 -3.60
N ILE A 19 6.41 4.12 -3.71
CA ILE A 19 5.92 5.40 -3.17
C ILE A 19 6.02 5.43 -1.64
N VAL A 20 5.66 4.34 -0.96
CA VAL A 20 5.73 4.26 0.51
C VAL A 20 7.18 4.22 1.00
N ARG A 21 8.09 3.59 0.24
CA ARG A 21 9.54 3.63 0.50
C ARG A 21 10.06 5.06 0.42
N ASP A 22 9.70 5.76 -0.64
CA ASP A 22 10.20 7.12 -0.90
C ASP A 22 9.59 8.15 0.07
N LYS A 23 8.37 7.89 0.56
CA LYS A 23 7.68 8.73 1.55
C LYS A 23 6.90 7.90 2.56
N ALA A 24 7.58 7.55 3.65
CA ALA A 24 6.98 6.88 4.79
C ALA A 24 5.92 7.76 5.49
N GLY A 25 4.88 7.14 6.06
CA GLY A 25 3.82 7.86 6.76
C GLY A 25 2.88 8.63 5.81
N LEU A 26 2.74 8.17 4.57
CA LEU A 26 1.66 8.63 3.69
C LEU A 26 0.32 8.08 4.18
N SER A 27 -0.72 8.90 4.12
CA SER A 27 -2.07 8.40 4.32
C SER A 27 -2.57 7.65 3.08
N VAL A 28 -3.52 6.71 3.27
CA VAL A 28 -4.19 6.02 2.14
C VAL A 28 -4.78 7.04 1.14
N GLY A 29 -5.30 8.16 1.62
CA GLY A 29 -5.86 9.21 0.79
C GLY A 29 -4.81 9.95 -0.04
N GLU A 30 -3.61 10.18 0.52
CA GLU A 30 -2.49 10.77 -0.21
C GLU A 30 -1.93 9.77 -1.23
N LEU A 31 -1.71 8.51 -0.85
CA LEU A 31 -1.25 7.45 -1.76
C LEU A 31 -2.19 7.29 -2.95
N ALA A 32 -3.50 7.30 -2.72
CA ALA A 32 -4.48 7.12 -3.78
C ALA A 32 -4.44 8.22 -4.86
N ARG A 33 -3.89 9.40 -4.57
CA ARG A 33 -3.72 10.49 -5.56
C ARG A 33 -2.64 10.19 -6.60
N HIS A 34 -1.78 9.20 -6.36
CA HIS A 34 -0.74 8.78 -7.31
C HIS A 34 -1.25 7.80 -8.38
N PHE A 35 -2.51 7.39 -8.32
CA PHE A 35 -3.09 6.41 -9.24
C PHE A 35 -4.39 6.92 -9.84
N ASP A 36 -4.61 6.59 -11.11
CA ASP A 36 -5.88 6.87 -11.81
C ASP A 36 -6.89 5.74 -11.57
N VAL A 37 -7.08 5.36 -10.31
CA VAL A 37 -8.05 4.34 -9.90
C VAL A 37 -8.77 4.79 -8.64
N SER A 38 -9.91 4.14 -8.35
CA SER A 38 -10.65 4.46 -7.14
C SER A 38 -9.83 4.19 -5.87
N ARG A 39 -10.09 4.96 -4.81
CA ARG A 39 -9.49 4.71 -3.48
C ARG A 39 -9.75 3.28 -3.00
N ILE A 40 -10.90 2.70 -3.36
CA ILE A 40 -11.26 1.32 -3.04
C ILE A 40 -10.30 0.32 -3.71
N ALA A 41 -9.95 0.56 -4.99
CA ALA A 41 -8.97 -0.28 -5.68
C ALA A 41 -7.58 -0.23 -5.01
N VAL A 42 -7.14 0.96 -4.60
CA VAL A 42 -5.88 1.12 -3.84
C VAL A 42 -5.96 0.38 -2.50
N MET A 43 -7.08 0.47 -1.78
CA MET A 43 -7.27 -0.27 -0.53
C MET A 43 -7.23 -1.80 -0.72
N ASN A 44 -7.78 -2.32 -1.82
CA ASN A 44 -7.68 -3.74 -2.15
C ASN A 44 -6.22 -4.18 -2.38
N HIS A 45 -5.43 -3.35 -3.06
CA HIS A 45 -4.00 -3.61 -3.22
C HIS A 45 -3.25 -3.57 -1.89
N LEU A 46 -3.55 -2.59 -1.04
CA LEU A 46 -2.98 -2.47 0.31
C LEU A 46 -3.30 -3.69 1.17
N ALA A 47 -4.54 -4.19 1.14
CA ALA A 47 -4.92 -5.39 1.89
C ALA A 47 -4.10 -6.63 1.48
N VAL A 48 -3.78 -6.78 0.19
CA VAL A 48 -2.91 -7.86 -0.29
C VAL A 48 -1.46 -7.67 0.19
N LEU A 49 -0.95 -6.44 0.16
CA LEU A 49 0.40 -6.11 0.62
C LEU A 49 0.55 -6.30 2.14
N GLU A 50 -0.44 -5.89 2.93
CA GLU A 50 -0.49 -6.11 4.37
C GLU A 50 -0.54 -7.61 4.69
N LYS A 51 -1.38 -8.38 3.99
CA LYS A 51 -1.47 -9.84 4.17
C LYS A 51 -0.15 -10.56 3.83
N ALA A 52 0.61 -10.02 2.87
CA ALA A 52 1.94 -10.52 2.52
C ALA A 52 3.05 -10.02 3.46
N GLY A 53 2.73 -9.17 4.45
CA GLY A 53 3.72 -8.61 5.37
C GLY A 53 4.69 -7.63 4.72
N LEU A 54 4.27 -6.93 3.66
CA LEU A 54 5.10 -5.96 2.94
C LEU A 54 4.82 -4.51 3.36
N ILE A 55 3.63 -4.26 3.93
CA ILE A 55 3.21 -2.96 4.44
C ILE A 55 2.62 -3.11 5.84
N ILE A 56 2.86 -2.11 6.68
CA ILE A 56 2.18 -1.89 7.95
C ILE A 56 1.32 -0.62 7.82
N SER A 57 0.08 -0.67 8.31
CA SER A 57 -0.74 0.54 8.48
C SER A 57 -0.94 0.88 9.95
N GLU A 58 -0.69 2.14 10.30
CA GLU A 58 -0.93 2.69 11.63
C GLU A 58 -2.10 3.68 11.58
N LYS A 59 -3.00 3.63 12.56
CA LYS A 59 -4.08 4.62 12.67
C LYS A 59 -3.56 5.87 13.38
N THR A 60 -3.48 6.97 12.66
CA THR A 60 -3.13 8.29 13.21
C THR A 60 -4.33 9.23 13.07
N GLY A 61 -5.04 9.43 14.18
CA GLY A 61 -6.28 10.22 14.23
C GLY A 61 -7.39 9.64 13.34
N ARG A 62 -7.80 10.40 12.31
CA ARG A 62 -8.84 9.99 11.34
C ARG A 62 -8.25 9.33 10.08
N THR A 63 -6.94 9.16 10.00
CA THR A 63 -6.24 8.61 8.83
C THR A 63 -5.48 7.34 9.16
N ARG A 64 -5.24 6.49 8.17
CA ARG A 64 -4.27 5.39 8.25
C ARG A 64 -3.02 5.79 7.51
N LYS A 65 -1.89 5.76 8.21
CA LYS A 65 -0.53 6.03 7.74
C LYS A 65 0.13 4.72 7.33
N LEU A 66 0.86 4.72 6.23
CA LEU A 66 1.43 3.54 5.59
C LEU A 66 2.95 3.53 5.73
N TYR A 67 3.49 2.36 6.04
CA TYR A 67 4.92 2.10 6.22
C TYR A 67 5.27 0.76 5.57
N LEU A 68 6.53 0.56 5.20
CA LEU A 68 7.04 -0.77 4.89
C LEU A 68 7.23 -1.58 6.17
N ASN A 69 7.06 -2.89 6.08
CA ASN A 69 7.39 -3.82 7.18
C ASN A 69 8.91 -4.06 7.26
#